data_AF-A0A1I8G439-F1
#
_entry.id   AF-A0A1I8G439-F1
#
_cell.length_a   1.000
_cell.length_b   1.000
_cell.length_c   1.000
_cell.angle_alpha   90.00
_cell.angle_beta   90.00
_cell.angle_gamma   90.00
#
_symmetry.space_group_name_H-M   'P 1'
#
loop_
_entity.id
_entity.type
_entity.pdbx_description
1 polymer ?
#
loop_
_entity_poly.entity_id
_entity_poly.type
_entity_poly.pdbx_seq_one_letter_code
_entity_poly.pdbx_strand_id
1 'polypeptide(L)'
;MRKEFEEKIREQERLTEEARRELQELSEKHEAEKAEMFELVKQFGLSSFSTDNFRSNDAGTMTDSSAETLKLVERISLGSSGARAGQGAETSREAQSQPASIDSFCFLVQLRKKASSIAKELVEARSQLQQSSEYSENLQRCSHQVDAANCDLYKEIEGHKKQISAVSQVAEEIREKFILEARRVAKLETKLASLRQENSELQCRDATLRLAQVSDASEIASLNRRLDEAKRGLAQAAETADLANKKLEETRLEMEKLKAKYQSTWLDTDDCCVQTDPDDNAFDIETQQYSMLLKKLNEKQAELDKLLKDLKESRNKVKELNEILNVYKNDTTKPEVQTRQVEASQLSYATDLKRYSESIEAVNDRLHRRLQESNRQRDSVIEVAEELRNRLLAESRQLTELRQEYAELQADNATLRLAQARDCSHCAIFDFQIASSLSESDLQKMEQSSQPARKFKHYGNRGMRPAMQGENSDAQKDKTIRELRKQLEEKQMDLDSLLQDFDETRHTVYQLNEKVKEYKSRAEQRAAATGRLEKLLAEKQVELDSVLEDFDETRHKVYELNEKIKDYERRSDRRDNVANVRADGDVSKLQTQLTKKQEELDGLTEDLDETRHKVYQLNEKVKDYEN
;
A
#
# COMPACT_ATOMS: atom_id res chain seq x y z
N MET A 1 -33.94 -19.14 21.26
CA MET A 1 -33.13 -18.90 22.46
C MET A 1 -33.92 -18.14 23.54
N ARG A 2 -33.99 -16.79 23.57
CA ARG A 2 -34.72 -16.06 24.66
C ARG A 2 -36.21 -16.42 24.77
N LYS A 3 -36.92 -16.49 23.64
CA LYS A 3 -38.33 -16.91 23.59
C LYS A 3 -38.54 -18.35 24.06
N GLU A 4 -37.69 -19.29 23.62
CA GLU A 4 -37.76 -20.69 24.06
C GLU A 4 -37.46 -20.85 25.56
N PHE A 5 -36.60 -19.99 26.12
CA PHE A 5 -36.27 -20.01 27.53
C PHE A 5 -37.44 -19.49 28.39
N GLU A 6 -38.05 -18.37 27.98
CA GLU A 6 -39.27 -17.85 28.63
C GLU A 6 -40.45 -18.83 28.53
N GLU A 7 -40.57 -19.54 27.41
CA GLU A 7 -41.62 -20.54 27.19
C GLU A 7 -41.43 -21.76 28.11
N LYS A 8 -40.19 -22.22 28.29
CA LYS A 8 -39.86 -23.29 29.25
C LYS A 8 -40.10 -22.89 30.71
N ILE A 9 -39.81 -21.65 31.09
CA ILE A 9 -40.09 -21.16 32.45
C ILE A 9 -41.61 -21.16 32.69
N ARG A 10 -42.41 -20.63 31.75
CA ARG A 10 -43.88 -20.64 31.88
C ARG A 10 -44.45 -22.06 31.92
N GLU A 11 -43.90 -22.97 31.14
CA GLU A 11 -44.33 -24.37 31.13
C GLU A 11 -43.99 -25.07 32.45
N GLN A 12 -42.82 -24.79 33.02
CA GLN A 12 -42.43 -25.31 34.32
C GLN A 12 -43.29 -24.72 35.46
N GLU A 13 -43.58 -23.41 35.44
CA GLU A 13 -44.51 -22.76 36.38
C GLU A 13 -45.91 -23.40 36.31
N ARG A 14 -46.41 -23.69 35.09
CA ARG A 14 -47.70 -24.37 34.89
C ARG A 14 -47.71 -25.75 35.51
N LEU A 15 -46.67 -26.56 35.29
CA LEU A 15 -46.56 -27.91 35.84
C LEU A 15 -46.43 -27.88 37.37
N THR A 16 -45.74 -26.88 37.91
CA THR A 16 -45.56 -26.72 39.36
C THR A 16 -46.88 -26.34 40.04
N GLU A 17 -47.68 -25.49 39.41
CA GLU A 17 -49.02 -25.10 39.89
C GLU A 17 -50.01 -26.28 39.79
N GLU A 18 -49.91 -27.10 38.75
CA GLU A 18 -50.72 -28.32 38.55
C GLU A 18 -50.42 -29.36 39.64
N ALA A 19 -49.14 -29.63 39.92
CA ALA A 19 -48.72 -30.50 41.02
C ALA A 19 -49.15 -29.97 42.39
N ARG A 20 -49.17 -28.64 42.58
CA ARG A 20 -49.62 -28.01 43.83
C ARG A 20 -51.12 -28.20 44.06
N ARG A 21 -51.94 -28.17 43.00
CA ARG A 21 -53.38 -28.47 43.07
C ARG A 21 -53.63 -29.94 43.37
N GLU A 22 -52.91 -30.86 42.72
CA GLU A 22 -53.05 -32.30 42.99
C GLU A 22 -52.70 -32.64 44.45
N LEU A 23 -51.64 -32.03 44.99
CA LEU A 23 -51.27 -32.15 46.40
C LEU A 23 -52.35 -31.62 47.35
N GLN A 24 -52.98 -30.49 46.99
CA GLN A 24 -54.07 -29.94 47.78
C GLN A 24 -55.30 -30.85 47.74
N GLU A 25 -55.64 -31.40 46.58
CA GLU A 25 -56.76 -32.33 46.42
C GLU A 25 -56.52 -33.66 47.17
N LEU A 26 -55.29 -34.17 47.19
CA LEU A 26 -54.89 -35.31 48.01
C LEU A 26 -54.94 -35.01 49.51
N SER A 27 -54.53 -33.81 49.93
CA SER A 27 -54.64 -33.35 51.31
C SER A 27 -56.11 -33.24 51.75
N GLU A 28 -56.97 -32.68 50.91
CA GLU A 28 -58.40 -32.57 51.18
C GLU A 28 -59.07 -33.95 51.24
N LYS A 29 -58.71 -34.88 50.34
CA LYS A 29 -59.14 -36.29 50.42
C LYS A 29 -58.67 -36.96 51.71
N HIS A 30 -57.44 -36.72 52.14
CA HIS A 30 -56.92 -37.28 53.39
C HIS A 30 -57.66 -36.73 54.62
N GLU A 31 -57.97 -35.43 54.67
CA GLU A 31 -58.80 -34.85 55.74
C GLU A 31 -60.25 -35.36 55.70
N ALA A 32 -60.82 -35.59 54.51
CA ALA A 32 -62.14 -36.19 54.35
C ALA A 32 -62.18 -37.66 54.82
N GLU A 33 -61.20 -38.49 54.43
CA GLU A 33 -61.07 -39.88 54.90
C GLU A 33 -60.82 -39.93 56.42
N LYS A 34 -60.08 -38.97 56.98
CA LYS A 34 -59.88 -38.82 58.43
C LYS A 34 -61.19 -38.44 59.14
N ALA A 35 -62.01 -37.56 58.56
CA ALA A 35 -63.33 -37.21 59.07
C ALA A 35 -64.31 -38.39 59.02
N GLU A 36 -64.31 -39.19 57.94
CA GLU A 36 -65.07 -40.44 57.85
C GLU A 36 -64.60 -41.46 58.90
N MET A 37 -63.30 -41.60 59.13
CA MET A 37 -62.78 -42.43 60.22
C MET A 37 -63.29 -41.97 61.59
N PHE A 38 -63.39 -40.67 61.83
CA PHE A 38 -63.94 -40.13 63.08
C PHE A 38 -65.43 -40.45 63.26
N GLU A 39 -66.24 -40.40 62.20
CA GLU A 39 -67.66 -40.77 62.27
C GLU A 39 -67.89 -42.28 62.37
N LEU A 40 -67.07 -43.11 61.72
CA LEU A 40 -67.10 -44.57 61.89
C LEU A 40 -66.72 -44.98 63.32
N VAL A 41 -65.71 -44.34 63.93
CA VAL A 41 -65.33 -44.58 65.34
C VAL A 41 -66.47 -44.21 66.31
N LYS A 42 -67.26 -43.18 66.00
CA LYS A 42 -68.49 -42.85 66.74
C LYS A 42 -69.57 -43.94 66.61
N GLN A 43 -69.78 -44.50 65.41
CA GLN A 43 -70.81 -45.51 65.16
C GLN A 43 -70.53 -46.86 65.85
N PHE A 44 -69.26 -47.23 66.06
CA PHE A 44 -68.87 -48.46 66.76
C PHE A 44 -68.86 -48.37 68.30
N GLY A 45 -69.39 -47.29 68.89
CA GLY A 45 -69.78 -47.29 70.30
C GLY A 45 -68.63 -47.28 71.34
N LEU A 46 -67.52 -46.59 71.07
CA LEU A 46 -66.57 -46.18 72.11
C LEU A 46 -66.93 -44.77 72.60
N SER A 47 -67.93 -44.66 73.47
CA SER A 47 -68.30 -43.40 74.11
C SER A 47 -67.31 -43.01 75.21
N SER A 48 -66.15 -42.46 74.81
CA SER A 48 -65.40 -41.48 75.61
C SER A 48 -64.19 -40.93 74.83
N PHE A 49 -64.42 -40.00 73.91
CA PHE A 49 -63.41 -39.01 73.55
C PHE A 49 -64.10 -37.65 73.43
N SER A 50 -63.84 -36.79 74.43
CA SER A 50 -64.37 -35.43 74.52
C SER A 50 -63.71 -34.53 73.45
N THR A 51 -64.52 -33.66 72.87
CA THR A 51 -64.24 -32.77 71.73
C THR A 51 -63.88 -31.33 72.10
N ASP A 52 -63.49 -31.05 73.35
CA ASP A 52 -63.16 -29.69 73.74
C ASP A 52 -61.67 -29.39 73.51
N ASN A 53 -61.34 -28.97 72.27
CA ASN A 53 -60.40 -27.89 71.95
C ASN A 53 -60.09 -27.84 70.43
N PHE A 54 -61.10 -27.73 69.57
CA PHE A 54 -60.85 -27.35 68.18
C PHE A 54 -61.97 -26.45 67.65
N ARG A 55 -61.85 -25.15 67.89
CA ARG A 55 -62.28 -24.11 66.94
C ARG A 55 -61.46 -22.83 67.08
N SER A 56 -60.68 -22.59 66.03
CA SER A 56 -60.28 -21.31 65.40
C SER A 56 -59.75 -20.17 66.29
N ASN A 57 -58.46 -19.81 66.09
CA ASN A 57 -58.11 -18.61 65.33
C ASN A 57 -56.61 -18.50 65.01
N ASP A 58 -56.37 -18.10 63.76
CA ASP A 58 -55.31 -17.24 63.23
C ASP A 58 -53.84 -17.65 63.12
N ALA A 59 -53.43 -17.66 61.85
CA ALA A 59 -52.25 -17.02 61.27
C ALA A 59 -50.84 -17.45 61.72
N GLY A 60 -50.11 -17.98 60.74
CA GLY A 60 -48.67 -17.82 60.67
C GLY A 60 -47.88 -19.11 60.82
N THR A 61 -46.89 -19.26 59.94
CA THR A 61 -45.80 -20.23 60.00
C THR A 61 -46.15 -21.70 59.76
N MET A 62 -46.06 -22.08 58.47
CA MET A 62 -45.83 -23.46 58.05
C MET A 62 -44.38 -23.86 58.38
N THR A 63 -44.15 -24.26 59.63
CA THR A 63 -42.97 -25.03 60.04
C THR A 63 -43.41 -26.20 60.93
N ASP A 64 -43.05 -27.42 60.50
CA ASP A 64 -43.01 -28.68 61.26
C ASP A 64 -44.32 -29.25 61.83
N SER A 65 -45.19 -29.73 60.93
CA SER A 65 -46.38 -30.55 61.26
C SER A 65 -46.11 -32.08 61.31
N SER A 66 -44.89 -32.51 61.66
CA SER A 66 -44.58 -33.95 61.84
C SER A 66 -44.51 -34.39 63.31
N ALA A 67 -44.53 -33.45 64.26
CA ALA A 67 -44.30 -33.75 65.68
C ALA A 67 -45.58 -33.93 66.53
N GLU A 68 -46.75 -33.46 66.08
CA GLU A 68 -47.98 -33.50 66.89
C GLU A 68 -48.83 -34.77 66.69
N THR A 69 -48.72 -35.45 65.55
CA THR A 69 -49.44 -36.72 65.29
C THR A 69 -48.92 -37.89 66.13
N LEU A 70 -47.73 -37.77 66.75
CA LEU A 70 -47.16 -38.80 67.62
C LEU A 70 -47.59 -38.71 69.10
N LYS A 71 -48.17 -37.60 69.56
CA LYS A 71 -48.65 -37.46 70.97
C LYS A 71 -50.07 -37.98 71.19
N LEU A 72 -50.85 -38.19 70.13
CA LEU A 72 -52.23 -38.68 70.24
C LEU A 72 -52.30 -40.23 70.37
N VAL A 73 -51.26 -40.93 69.92
CA VAL A 73 -51.21 -42.41 69.91
C VAL A 73 -50.82 -43.01 71.27
N GLU A 74 -50.18 -42.23 72.16
CA GLU A 74 -49.73 -42.72 73.48
C GLU A 74 -50.82 -42.70 74.57
N ARG A 75 -51.99 -42.06 74.34
CA ARG A 75 -53.05 -41.91 75.36
C ARG A 75 -54.18 -42.95 75.29
N ILE A 76 -54.28 -43.77 74.24
CA ILE A 76 -55.42 -44.72 74.08
C ILE A 76 -55.13 -46.10 74.70
N SER A 77 -53.92 -46.38 75.22
CA SER A 77 -53.56 -47.72 75.74
C SER A 77 -53.33 -47.83 77.25
N LEU A 78 -53.73 -46.85 78.07
CA LEU A 78 -53.61 -46.94 79.53
C LEU A 78 -54.93 -46.57 80.22
N GLY A 79 -55.83 -47.54 80.30
CA GLY A 79 -57.12 -47.37 80.99
C GLY A 79 -57.78 -48.69 81.32
N SER A 80 -57.21 -49.46 82.26
CA SER A 80 -57.97 -50.47 83.03
C SER A 80 -57.21 -50.94 84.29
N SER A 81 -57.78 -50.62 85.44
CA SER A 81 -57.53 -51.09 86.83
C SER A 81 -56.26 -50.61 87.55
N GLY A 82 -56.28 -50.15 88.81
CA GLY A 82 -57.39 -50.05 89.77
C GLY A 82 -57.05 -49.10 90.93
N ALA A 83 -58.04 -48.29 91.28
CA ALA A 83 -58.11 -47.53 92.53
C ALA A 83 -58.43 -48.47 93.70
N ARG A 84 -57.92 -48.13 94.88
CA ARG A 84 -58.04 -48.85 96.14
C ARG A 84 -59.20 -48.26 96.95
N ALA A 85 -60.15 -49.14 97.32
CA ALA A 85 -61.08 -49.15 98.46
C ALA A 85 -62.06 -47.96 98.65
N GLY A 86 -63.37 -48.16 98.93
CA GLY A 86 -64.11 -49.39 99.21
C GLY A 86 -65.58 -49.12 99.57
N GLN A 87 -66.29 -50.24 99.77
CA GLN A 87 -67.63 -50.43 100.39
C GLN A 87 -68.83 -49.94 99.56
N GLY A 88 -69.83 -50.75 99.18
CA GLY A 88 -70.11 -52.16 99.42
C GLY A 88 -71.53 -52.48 98.92
N ALA A 89 -71.73 -53.74 98.47
CA ALA A 89 -73.01 -54.46 98.27
C ALA A 89 -74.02 -53.90 97.24
N GLU A 90 -74.73 -54.66 96.41
CA GLU A 90 -74.70 -56.05 95.94
C GLU A 90 -75.79 -56.13 94.85
N THR A 91 -75.49 -56.79 93.71
CA THR A 91 -76.44 -57.42 92.76
C THR A 91 -77.48 -56.54 92.03
N SER A 92 -77.91 -56.74 90.77
CA SER A 92 -77.55 -57.53 89.60
C SER A 92 -78.56 -57.11 88.51
N ARG A 93 -78.13 -56.81 87.28
CA ARG A 93 -78.79 -57.29 86.05
C ARG A 93 -78.01 -56.96 84.79
N GLU A 94 -77.92 -57.98 83.96
CA GLU A 94 -77.13 -58.12 82.74
C GLU A 94 -77.55 -57.16 81.62
N ALA A 95 -76.57 -56.67 80.87
CA ALA A 95 -76.73 -56.36 79.45
C ALA A 95 -75.46 -56.84 78.72
N GLN A 96 -75.63 -57.87 77.89
CA GLN A 96 -74.62 -58.51 77.07
C GLN A 96 -74.02 -57.50 76.07
N SER A 97 -72.69 -57.35 76.05
CA SER A 97 -71.97 -56.68 74.96
C SER A 97 -71.44 -57.73 73.98
N GLN A 98 -71.73 -57.54 72.69
CA GLN A 98 -71.24 -58.39 71.61
C GLN A 98 -69.76 -58.08 71.29
N PRO A 99 -68.97 -59.09 70.85
CA PRO A 99 -67.59 -58.87 70.41
C PRO A 99 -67.58 -58.21 69.01
N ALA A 100 -66.80 -57.14 68.84
CA ALA A 100 -66.56 -56.54 67.53
C ALA A 100 -65.96 -57.60 66.56
N SER A 101 -66.50 -57.71 65.35
CA SER A 101 -66.12 -58.77 64.41
C SER A 101 -64.70 -58.57 63.85
N ILE A 102 -64.06 -59.68 63.49
CA ILE A 102 -62.72 -59.72 62.86
C ILE A 102 -62.64 -58.84 61.59
N ASP A 103 -63.78 -58.64 60.91
CA ASP A 103 -63.88 -57.80 59.72
C ASP A 103 -63.63 -56.31 60.02
N SER A 104 -64.06 -55.79 61.18
CA SER A 104 -63.76 -54.40 61.59
C SER A 104 -62.27 -54.18 61.82
N PHE A 105 -61.54 -55.18 62.31
CA PHE A 105 -60.09 -55.06 62.52
C PHE A 105 -59.31 -55.12 61.20
N CYS A 106 -59.72 -56.00 60.27
CA CYS A 106 -59.15 -56.08 58.93
C CYS A 106 -59.35 -54.78 58.14
N PHE A 107 -60.52 -54.15 58.27
CA PHE A 107 -60.81 -52.86 57.63
C PHE A 107 -59.91 -51.72 58.15
N LEU A 108 -59.70 -51.62 59.47
CA LEU A 108 -58.80 -50.62 60.07
C LEU A 108 -57.34 -50.80 59.65
N VAL A 109 -56.88 -52.05 59.46
CA VAL A 109 -55.53 -52.33 58.96
C VAL A 109 -55.36 -51.93 57.49
N GLN A 110 -56.39 -52.13 56.66
CA GLN A 110 -56.37 -51.68 55.26
C GLN A 110 -56.34 -50.15 55.15
N LEU A 111 -57.16 -49.46 55.95
CA LEU A 111 -57.15 -48.00 56.03
C LEU A 111 -55.78 -47.44 56.45
N ARG A 112 -55.14 -48.06 57.45
CA ARG A 112 -53.80 -47.65 57.89
C ARG A 112 -52.75 -47.85 56.80
N LYS A 113 -52.83 -48.93 56.02
CA LYS A 113 -51.93 -49.14 54.88
C LYS A 113 -52.15 -48.10 53.79
N LYS A 114 -53.41 -47.75 53.50
CA LYS A 114 -53.77 -46.74 52.50
C LYS A 114 -53.29 -45.34 52.89
N ALA A 115 -53.54 -44.93 54.14
CA ALA A 115 -53.03 -43.66 54.68
C ALA A 115 -51.49 -43.59 54.69
N SER A 116 -50.81 -44.70 54.98
CA SER A 116 -49.35 -44.78 54.90
C SER A 116 -48.81 -44.71 53.47
N SER A 117 -49.56 -45.17 52.47
CA SER A 117 -49.20 -45.03 51.04
C SER A 117 -49.29 -43.58 50.61
N ILE A 118 -50.42 -42.95 50.93
CA ILE A 118 -50.68 -41.53 50.61
C ILE A 118 -49.64 -40.62 51.26
N ALA A 119 -49.24 -40.90 52.50
CA ALA A 119 -48.19 -40.14 53.17
C ALA A 119 -46.81 -40.25 52.51
N LYS A 120 -46.48 -41.41 51.91
CA LYS A 120 -45.22 -41.58 51.15
C LYS A 120 -45.27 -40.82 49.83
N GLU A 121 -46.37 -40.94 49.10
CA GLU A 121 -46.62 -40.20 47.85
C GLU A 121 -46.54 -38.69 48.08
N LEU A 122 -47.07 -38.18 49.19
CA LEU A 122 -46.97 -36.77 49.61
C LEU A 122 -45.53 -36.30 49.84
N VAL A 123 -44.69 -37.12 50.49
CA VAL A 123 -43.28 -36.78 50.73
C VAL A 123 -42.49 -36.77 49.44
N GLU A 124 -42.76 -37.72 48.55
CA GLU A 124 -42.08 -37.86 47.26
C GLU A 124 -42.47 -36.72 46.31
N ALA A 125 -43.75 -36.36 46.23
CA ALA A 125 -44.23 -35.20 45.48
C ALA A 125 -43.65 -33.88 46.01
N ARG A 126 -43.50 -33.73 47.33
CA ARG A 126 -42.86 -32.55 47.94
C ARG A 126 -41.37 -32.44 47.57
N SER A 127 -40.65 -33.56 47.54
CA SER A 127 -39.26 -33.61 47.12
C SER A 127 -39.08 -33.20 45.65
N GLN A 128 -39.96 -33.69 44.77
CA GLN A 128 -39.96 -33.31 43.35
C GLN A 128 -40.27 -31.82 43.14
N LEU A 129 -41.19 -31.26 43.91
CA LEU A 129 -41.49 -29.82 43.90
C LEU A 129 -40.29 -28.96 44.30
N GLN A 130 -39.51 -29.42 45.29
CA GLN A 130 -38.33 -28.72 45.76
C GLN A 130 -37.20 -28.73 44.70
N GLN A 131 -36.99 -29.87 44.04
CA GLN A 131 -36.06 -29.98 42.90
C GLN A 131 -36.50 -29.10 41.70
N SER A 132 -37.80 -29.04 41.41
CA SER A 132 -38.34 -28.16 40.36
C SER A 132 -38.10 -26.67 40.69
N SER A 133 -38.30 -26.28 41.96
CA SER A 133 -38.04 -24.92 42.45
C SER A 133 -36.59 -24.51 42.24
N GLU A 134 -35.64 -25.35 42.67
CA GLU A 134 -34.20 -25.12 42.50
C GLU A 134 -33.79 -25.05 41.02
N TYR A 135 -34.38 -25.89 40.18
CA TYR A 135 -34.15 -25.84 38.73
C TYR A 135 -34.62 -24.51 38.13
N SER A 136 -35.78 -23.98 38.56
CA SER A 136 -36.30 -22.70 38.06
C SER A 136 -35.43 -21.51 38.49
N GLU A 137 -34.93 -21.51 39.73
CA GLU A 137 -34.03 -20.47 40.22
C GLU A 137 -32.70 -20.47 39.46
N ASN A 138 -32.14 -21.66 39.21
CA ASN A 138 -30.93 -21.81 38.42
C ASN A 138 -31.14 -21.34 36.96
N LEU A 139 -32.32 -21.60 36.38
CA LEU A 139 -32.69 -21.08 35.07
C LEU A 139 -32.75 -19.55 35.05
N GLN A 140 -33.35 -18.93 36.07
CA GLN A 140 -33.42 -17.48 36.21
C GLN A 140 -32.02 -16.86 36.36
N ARG A 141 -31.14 -17.44 37.18
CA ARG A 141 -29.75 -16.98 37.30
C ARG A 141 -29.00 -17.06 35.97
N CYS A 142 -29.14 -18.18 35.25
CA CYS A 142 -28.56 -18.32 33.90
C CYS A 142 -29.11 -17.26 32.94
N SER A 143 -30.41 -16.99 32.96
CA SER A 143 -31.02 -15.95 32.13
C SER A 143 -30.43 -14.57 32.43
N HIS A 144 -30.27 -14.21 33.70
CA HIS A 144 -29.67 -12.93 34.09
C HIS A 144 -28.18 -12.82 33.71
N GLN A 145 -27.42 -13.91 33.82
CA GLN A 145 -26.03 -13.93 33.38
C GLN A 145 -25.90 -13.75 31.85
N VAL A 146 -26.77 -14.40 31.07
CA VAL A 146 -26.81 -14.23 29.61
C VAL A 146 -27.19 -12.78 29.25
N ASP A 147 -28.10 -12.17 29.99
CA ASP A 147 -28.52 -10.78 29.75
C ASP A 147 -27.42 -9.77 30.09
N ALA A 148 -26.65 -10.02 31.14
CA ALA A 148 -25.47 -9.22 31.48
C ALA A 148 -24.38 -9.34 30.39
N ALA A 149 -24.06 -10.57 29.97
CA ALA A 149 -23.09 -10.83 28.91
C ALA A 149 -23.49 -10.18 27.58
N ASN A 150 -24.79 -10.24 27.22
CA ASN A 150 -25.31 -9.56 26.04
C ASN A 150 -25.17 -8.04 26.15
N CYS A 151 -25.47 -7.45 27.31
CA CYS A 151 -25.29 -6.00 27.52
C CYS A 151 -23.84 -5.55 27.31
N ASP A 152 -22.87 -6.34 27.78
CA ASP A 152 -21.46 -6.01 27.62
C ASP A 152 -20.98 -6.18 26.17
N LEU A 153 -21.43 -7.24 25.48
CA LEU A 153 -21.20 -7.40 24.04
C LEU A 153 -21.78 -6.24 23.22
N TYR A 154 -22.98 -5.74 23.55
CA TYR A 154 -23.55 -4.57 22.86
C TYR A 154 -22.70 -3.30 23.05
N LYS A 155 -22.15 -3.08 24.26
CA LYS A 155 -21.24 -1.94 24.50
C LYS A 155 -19.96 -2.08 23.69
N GLU A 156 -19.41 -3.29 23.61
CA GLU A 156 -18.19 -3.57 22.86
C GLU A 156 -18.39 -3.39 21.35
N ILE A 157 -19.52 -3.88 20.81
CA ILE A 157 -19.92 -3.66 19.42
C ILE A 157 -20.06 -2.17 19.10
N GLU A 158 -20.70 -1.39 19.99
CA GLU A 158 -20.85 0.06 19.78
C GLU A 158 -19.49 0.79 19.87
N GLY A 159 -18.56 0.30 20.71
CA GLY A 159 -17.18 0.75 20.75
C GLY A 159 -16.44 0.50 19.43
N HIS A 160 -16.52 -0.73 18.90
CA HIS A 160 -15.94 -1.08 17.60
C HIS A 160 -16.55 -0.27 16.45
N LYS A 161 -17.86 -0.03 16.47
CA LYS A 161 -18.54 0.80 15.46
C LYS A 161 -18.03 2.23 15.44
N LYS A 162 -17.76 2.83 16.60
CA LYS A 162 -17.14 4.16 16.71
C LYS A 162 -15.71 4.16 16.16
N GLN A 163 -14.92 3.14 16.49
CA GLN A 163 -13.56 2.99 15.96
C GLN A 163 -13.55 2.83 14.43
N ILE A 164 -14.42 1.98 13.88
CA ILE A 164 -14.57 1.81 12.42
C ILE A 164 -14.95 3.13 11.75
N SER A 165 -15.84 3.91 12.36
CA SER A 165 -16.23 5.23 11.84
C SER A 165 -15.06 6.21 11.82
N ALA A 166 -14.26 6.25 12.89
CA ALA A 166 -13.06 7.09 12.96
C ALA A 166 -12.00 6.67 11.92
N VAL A 167 -11.76 5.36 11.76
CA VAL A 167 -10.83 4.84 10.74
C VAL A 167 -11.31 5.19 9.33
N SER A 168 -12.62 5.08 9.07
CA SER A 168 -13.21 5.44 7.78
C SER A 168 -13.03 6.92 7.46
N GLN A 169 -13.17 7.79 8.47
CA GLN A 169 -12.95 9.23 8.32
C GLN A 169 -11.48 9.55 7.99
N VAL A 170 -10.53 8.95 8.71
CA VAL A 170 -9.10 9.11 8.44
C VAL A 170 -8.73 8.60 7.05
N ALA A 171 -9.31 7.47 6.61
CA ALA A 171 -9.08 6.94 5.27
C ALA A 171 -9.54 7.93 4.19
N GLU A 172 -10.68 8.61 4.38
CA GLU A 172 -11.18 9.57 3.41
C GLU A 172 -10.34 10.86 3.39
N GLU A 173 -9.86 11.35 4.54
CA GLU A 173 -8.91 12.46 4.60
C GLU A 173 -7.60 12.15 3.86
N ILE A 174 -7.08 10.93 4.02
CA ILE A 174 -5.88 10.47 3.28
C ILE A 174 -6.17 10.45 1.78
N ARG A 175 -7.33 9.94 1.38
CA ARG A 175 -7.76 9.88 -0.03
C ARG A 175 -7.84 11.27 -0.65
N GLU A 176 -8.42 12.23 0.04
CA GLU A 176 -8.50 13.62 -0.43
C GLU A 176 -7.11 14.26 -0.58
N LYS A 177 -6.22 14.06 0.41
CA LYS A 177 -4.82 14.53 0.32
C LYS A 177 -4.09 13.91 -0.86
N PHE A 178 -4.30 12.62 -1.12
CA PHE A 178 -3.71 11.93 -2.27
C PHE A 178 -4.21 12.51 -3.60
N ILE A 179 -5.52 12.78 -3.73
CA ILE A 179 -6.10 13.41 -4.92
C ILE A 179 -5.53 14.82 -5.14
N LEU A 180 -5.38 15.62 -4.08
CA LEU A 180 -4.78 16.95 -4.16
C LEU A 180 -3.32 16.88 -4.62
N GLU A 181 -2.54 15.96 -4.08
CA GLU A 181 -1.14 15.78 -4.44
C GLU A 181 -0.99 15.27 -5.88
N ALA A 182 -1.84 14.32 -6.31
CA ALA A 182 -1.88 13.86 -7.71
C ALA A 182 -2.17 15.01 -8.68
N ARG A 183 -3.12 15.90 -8.34
CA ARG A 183 -3.39 17.12 -9.14
C ARG A 183 -2.19 18.07 -9.15
N ARG A 184 -1.46 18.20 -8.04
CA ARG A 184 -0.24 19.02 -7.96
C ARG A 184 0.86 18.45 -8.84
N VAL A 185 1.05 17.13 -8.86
CA VAL A 185 2.01 16.44 -9.73
C VAL A 185 1.67 16.65 -11.20
N ALA A 186 0.41 16.47 -11.61
CA ALA A 186 0.00 16.71 -12.99
C ALA A 186 0.26 18.16 -13.46
N LYS A 187 0.07 19.15 -12.58
CA LYS A 187 0.42 20.56 -12.87
C LYS A 187 1.94 20.78 -13.02
N LEU A 188 2.75 20.03 -12.28
CA LEU A 188 4.21 20.10 -12.42
C LEU A 188 4.69 19.40 -13.70
N GLU A 189 4.08 18.27 -14.07
CA GLU A 189 4.41 17.55 -15.31
C GLU A 189 4.10 18.39 -16.55
N THR A 190 2.94 19.04 -16.58
CA THR A 190 2.58 19.97 -17.66
C THR A 190 3.55 21.17 -17.74
N LYS A 191 3.94 21.73 -16.59
CA LYS A 191 4.96 22.79 -16.55
C LYS A 191 6.33 22.30 -17.02
N LEU A 192 6.73 21.09 -16.66
CA LEU A 192 7.99 20.47 -17.13
C LEU A 192 7.96 20.27 -18.64
N ALA A 193 6.84 19.81 -19.20
CA ALA A 193 6.68 19.65 -20.64
C ALA A 193 6.81 20.99 -21.38
N SER A 194 6.17 22.06 -20.87
CA SER A 194 6.31 23.42 -21.41
C SER A 194 7.75 23.91 -21.39
N LEU A 195 8.49 23.69 -20.29
CA LEU A 195 9.89 24.09 -20.18
C LEU A 195 10.80 23.29 -21.13
N ARG A 196 10.51 22.00 -21.36
CA ARG A 196 11.23 21.19 -22.34
C ARG A 196 11.02 21.71 -23.76
N GLN A 197 9.79 22.11 -24.09
CA GLN A 197 9.50 22.73 -25.38
C GLN A 197 10.25 24.05 -25.54
N GLU A 198 10.19 24.95 -24.56
CA GLU A 198 10.91 26.23 -24.60
C GLU A 198 12.43 26.04 -24.77
N ASN A 199 13.00 25.05 -24.09
CA ASN A 199 14.42 24.71 -24.25
C ASN A 199 14.74 24.21 -25.67
N SER A 200 13.87 23.39 -26.27
CA SER A 200 14.05 22.96 -27.67
C SER A 200 13.97 24.12 -28.67
N GLU A 201 13.10 25.10 -28.43
CA GLU A 201 13.00 26.31 -29.25
C GLU A 201 14.25 27.19 -29.11
N LEU A 202 14.78 27.34 -27.89
CA LEU A 202 16.02 28.06 -27.63
C LEU A 202 17.23 27.39 -28.31
N GLN A 203 17.31 26.05 -28.26
CA GLN A 203 18.36 25.31 -28.97
C GLN A 203 18.29 25.52 -30.50
N CYS A 204 17.08 25.54 -31.06
CA CYS A 204 16.89 25.83 -32.49
C CYS A 204 17.33 27.26 -32.84
N ARG A 205 17.02 28.24 -31.98
CA ARG A 205 17.46 29.64 -32.15
C ARG A 205 18.99 29.76 -32.06
N ASP A 206 19.63 29.11 -31.09
CA ASP A 206 21.09 29.10 -30.95
C ASP A 206 21.77 28.48 -32.19
N ALA A 207 21.26 27.35 -32.68
CA ALA A 207 21.76 26.74 -33.92
C ALA A 207 21.64 27.68 -35.13
N THR A 208 20.53 28.41 -35.24
CA THR A 208 20.32 29.40 -36.32
C THR A 208 21.30 30.57 -36.22
N LEU A 209 21.52 31.10 -35.01
CA LEU A 209 22.48 32.18 -34.79
C LEU A 209 23.92 31.74 -35.12
N ARG A 210 24.30 30.51 -34.75
CA ARG A 210 25.62 29.96 -35.12
C ARG A 210 25.80 29.85 -36.63
N LEU A 211 24.77 29.41 -37.36
CA LEU A 211 24.82 29.36 -38.83
C LEU A 211 24.95 30.75 -39.45
N ALA A 212 24.22 31.75 -38.93
CA ALA A 212 24.34 33.14 -39.38
C ALA A 212 25.77 33.68 -39.14
N GLN A 213 26.35 33.44 -37.96
CA GLN A 213 27.72 33.85 -37.65
C GLN A 213 28.77 33.23 -38.59
N VAL A 214 28.59 31.96 -38.99
CA VAL A 214 29.48 31.31 -39.97
C VAL A 214 29.34 31.94 -41.35
N SER A 215 28.12 32.30 -41.76
CA SER A 215 27.86 33.02 -43.02
C SER A 215 28.56 34.38 -43.03
N ASP A 216 28.37 35.19 -41.97
CA ASP A 216 28.99 36.50 -41.85
C ASP A 216 30.53 36.41 -41.85
N ALA A 217 31.09 35.41 -41.15
CA ALA A 217 32.54 35.18 -41.15
C ALA A 217 33.08 34.81 -42.54
N SER A 218 32.32 34.05 -43.33
CA SER A 218 32.69 33.69 -44.71
C SER A 218 32.67 34.90 -45.65
N GLU A 219 31.70 35.80 -45.46
CA GLU A 219 31.59 37.04 -46.23
C GLU A 219 32.73 38.00 -45.89
N ILE A 220 33.04 38.18 -44.60
CA ILE A 220 34.20 38.96 -44.14
C ILE A 220 35.52 38.41 -44.72
N ALA A 221 35.70 37.08 -44.74
CA ALA A 221 36.89 36.46 -45.30
C ALA A 221 37.03 36.71 -46.82
N SER A 222 35.92 36.65 -47.56
CA SER A 222 35.88 36.98 -48.99
C SER A 222 36.21 38.45 -49.26
N LEU A 223 35.62 39.36 -48.47
CA LEU A 223 35.88 40.78 -48.54
C LEU A 223 37.34 41.13 -48.26
N ASN A 224 37.96 40.48 -47.27
CA ASN A 224 39.39 40.68 -46.95
C ASN A 224 40.31 40.21 -48.09
N ARG A 225 40.01 39.08 -48.74
CA ARG A 225 40.79 38.62 -49.92
C ARG A 225 40.74 39.64 -51.06
N ARG A 226 39.56 40.17 -51.38
CA ARG A 226 39.37 41.20 -52.41
C ARG A 226 40.13 42.48 -52.06
N LEU A 227 40.14 42.88 -50.79
CA LEU A 227 40.90 44.05 -50.33
C LEU A 227 42.41 43.83 -50.48
N ASP A 228 42.93 42.65 -50.14
CA ASP A 228 44.36 42.33 -50.27
C ASP A 228 44.79 42.18 -51.74
N GLU A 229 43.92 41.69 -52.61
CA GLU A 229 44.12 41.71 -54.07
C GLU A 229 44.16 43.14 -54.62
N ALA A 230 43.23 44.00 -54.20
CA ALA A 230 43.22 45.41 -54.60
C ALA A 230 44.48 46.16 -54.13
N LYS A 231 44.95 45.93 -52.89
CA LYS A 231 46.20 46.50 -52.37
C LYS A 231 47.42 46.05 -53.17
N ARG A 232 47.52 44.75 -53.49
CA ARG A 232 48.59 44.23 -54.34
C ARG A 232 48.56 44.81 -55.76
N GLY A 233 47.36 44.90 -56.34
CA GLY A 233 47.18 45.52 -57.66
C GLY A 233 47.58 46.99 -57.68
N LEU A 234 47.28 47.74 -56.61
CA LEU A 234 47.66 49.15 -56.48
C LEU A 234 49.18 49.31 -56.38
N ALA A 235 49.86 48.46 -55.61
CA ALA A 235 51.32 48.47 -55.49
C ALA A 235 52.00 48.20 -56.85
N GLN A 236 51.52 47.20 -57.59
CA GLN A 236 52.03 46.88 -58.93
C GLN A 236 51.75 48.01 -59.93
N ALA A 237 50.58 48.65 -59.86
CA ALA A 237 50.26 49.79 -60.72
C ALA A 237 51.15 51.01 -60.42
N ALA A 238 51.49 51.24 -59.15
CA ALA A 238 52.42 52.29 -58.75
C ALA A 238 53.85 52.02 -59.27
N GLU A 239 54.37 50.80 -59.09
CA GLU A 239 55.70 50.42 -59.59
C GLU A 239 55.82 50.55 -61.12
N THR A 240 54.78 50.12 -61.85
CA THR A 240 54.74 50.26 -63.31
C THR A 240 54.65 51.71 -63.76
N ALA A 241 53.89 52.56 -63.06
CA ALA A 241 53.84 54.00 -63.32
C ALA A 241 55.18 54.70 -63.07
N ASP A 242 55.87 54.36 -61.97
CA ASP A 242 57.18 54.93 -61.64
C ASP A 242 58.24 54.55 -62.68
N LEU A 243 58.25 53.28 -63.12
CA LEU A 243 59.15 52.83 -64.19
C LEU A 243 58.85 53.51 -65.53
N ALA A 244 57.57 53.69 -65.87
CA ALA A 244 57.17 54.39 -67.09
C ALA A 244 57.54 55.89 -67.06
N ASN A 245 57.35 56.57 -65.92
CA ASN A 245 57.79 57.95 -65.72
C ASN A 245 59.31 58.09 -65.87
N LYS A 246 60.08 57.17 -65.30
CA LYS A 246 61.54 57.18 -65.44
C LYS A 246 61.97 57.06 -66.91
N LYS A 247 61.40 56.10 -67.65
CA LYS A 247 61.66 55.93 -69.09
C LYS A 247 61.25 57.16 -69.88
N LEU A 248 60.12 57.78 -69.54
CA LEU A 248 59.63 58.97 -70.21
C LEU A 248 60.62 60.14 -70.07
N GLU A 249 61.13 60.38 -68.86
CA GLU A 249 62.13 61.43 -68.61
C GLU A 249 63.47 61.13 -69.30
N GLU A 250 63.91 59.87 -69.32
CA GLU A 250 65.09 59.44 -70.11
C GLU A 250 64.90 59.73 -71.61
N THR A 251 63.73 59.40 -72.16
CA THR A 251 63.40 59.60 -73.59
C THR A 251 63.28 61.09 -73.93
N ARG A 252 62.71 61.90 -73.03
CA ARG A 252 62.65 63.38 -73.18
C ARG A 252 64.05 63.99 -73.23
N LEU A 253 64.94 63.58 -72.33
CA LEU A 253 66.32 64.06 -72.29
C LEU A 253 67.09 63.66 -73.56
N GLU A 254 66.88 62.44 -74.07
CA GLU A 254 67.44 62.00 -75.36
C GLU A 254 66.93 62.83 -76.53
N MET A 255 65.63 63.14 -76.56
CA MET A 255 65.05 64.02 -77.57
C MET A 255 65.61 65.44 -77.48
N GLU A 256 65.78 66.02 -76.30
CA GLU A 256 66.39 67.34 -76.16
C GLU A 256 67.84 67.35 -76.67
N LYS A 257 68.63 66.31 -76.36
CA LYS A 257 69.99 66.16 -76.89
C LYS A 257 69.99 66.02 -78.42
N LEU A 258 69.06 65.25 -78.98
CA LEU A 258 68.94 65.09 -80.44
C LEU A 258 68.47 66.38 -81.11
N LYS A 259 67.54 67.11 -80.50
CA LYS A 259 67.05 68.39 -80.99
C LYS A 259 68.13 69.47 -80.96
N ALA A 260 68.93 69.51 -79.89
CA ALA A 260 70.10 70.40 -79.79
C ALA A 260 71.16 70.06 -80.86
N LYS A 261 71.45 68.77 -81.10
CA LYS A 261 72.33 68.33 -82.20
C LYS A 261 71.77 68.70 -83.56
N TYR A 262 70.48 68.48 -83.79
CA TYR A 262 69.81 68.87 -85.03
C TYR A 262 69.94 70.39 -85.28
N GLN A 263 69.70 71.20 -84.24
CA GLN A 263 69.81 72.66 -84.31
C GLN A 263 71.24 73.16 -84.49
N SER A 264 72.25 72.55 -83.86
CA SER A 264 73.65 72.95 -84.04
C SER A 264 74.15 72.66 -85.44
N THR A 265 73.80 71.49 -85.98
CA THR A 265 74.14 71.14 -87.37
C THR A 265 73.52 72.17 -88.33
N TRP A 266 72.27 72.58 -88.08
CA TRP A 266 71.49 73.54 -88.89
C TRP A 266 72.07 74.97 -88.87
N LEU A 267 72.66 75.40 -87.75
CA LEU A 267 73.29 76.72 -87.63
C LEU A 267 74.69 76.74 -88.25
N ASP A 268 75.43 75.62 -88.25
CA ASP A 268 76.73 75.51 -88.91
C ASP A 268 76.61 75.61 -90.46
N THR A 269 75.41 75.42 -91.01
CA THR A 269 75.14 75.53 -92.45
C THR A 269 74.82 76.97 -92.90
N ASP A 270 74.36 77.84 -92.00
CA ASP A 270 74.04 79.25 -92.33
C ASP A 270 75.26 80.19 -92.27
N ASP A 271 76.34 79.83 -91.57
CA ASP A 271 77.56 80.65 -91.42
C ASP A 271 78.61 80.45 -92.55
N CYS A 272 78.36 79.56 -93.51
CA CYS A 272 79.24 79.32 -94.67
C CYS A 272 78.67 79.88 -95.98
N CYS A 273 78.36 81.18 -96.01
CA CYS A 273 78.04 81.89 -97.26
C CYS A 273 79.14 82.88 -97.68
N VAL A 274 80.40 82.43 -97.87
CA VAL A 274 81.36 83.11 -98.77
C VAL A 274 82.37 82.13 -99.41
N GLN A 275 82.16 81.85 -100.70
CA GLN A 275 83.10 81.52 -101.79
C GLN A 275 84.15 80.39 -101.62
N THR A 276 83.93 79.22 -102.24
CA THR A 276 84.67 78.67 -103.43
C THR A 276 84.22 77.23 -103.76
N ASP A 277 83.93 76.97 -105.05
CA ASP A 277 83.71 75.73 -105.86
C ASP A 277 83.06 74.43 -105.30
N PRO A 278 82.31 73.68 -106.13
CA PRO A 278 81.40 72.62 -105.69
C PRO A 278 82.09 71.24 -105.66
N ASP A 279 82.29 70.68 -104.47
CA ASP A 279 82.42 69.24 -104.28
C ASP A 279 81.04 68.69 -103.89
N ASP A 280 80.32 68.09 -104.85
CA ASP A 280 78.96 67.54 -104.69
C ASP A 280 78.84 66.47 -103.57
N ASN A 281 79.94 65.91 -103.07
CA ASN A 281 79.93 64.87 -102.03
C ASN A 281 79.72 65.40 -100.60
N ALA A 282 80.04 66.66 -100.31
CA ALA A 282 79.90 67.20 -98.94
C ALA A 282 78.44 67.52 -98.59
N PHE A 283 77.70 68.06 -99.56
CA PHE A 283 76.28 68.41 -99.42
C PHE A 283 75.39 67.16 -99.25
N ASP A 284 75.72 66.05 -99.93
CA ASP A 284 75.01 64.78 -99.82
C ASP A 284 75.23 64.10 -98.45
N ILE A 285 76.43 64.19 -97.87
CA ILE A 285 76.73 63.61 -96.55
C ILE A 285 76.00 64.37 -95.44
N GLU A 286 75.98 65.70 -95.49
CA GLU A 286 75.25 66.52 -94.50
C GLU A 286 73.74 66.31 -94.61
N THR A 287 73.19 66.30 -95.83
CA THR A 287 71.76 66.02 -96.06
C THR A 287 71.37 64.62 -95.56
N GLN A 288 72.24 63.62 -95.74
CA GLN A 288 72.03 62.27 -95.21
C GLN A 288 72.06 62.25 -93.68
N GLN A 289 72.98 63.00 -93.04
CA GLN A 289 73.04 63.16 -91.58
C GLN A 289 71.79 63.85 -91.01
N TYR A 290 71.27 64.89 -91.67
CA TYR A 290 70.01 65.52 -91.30
C TYR A 290 68.82 64.56 -91.37
N SER A 291 68.70 63.82 -92.47
CA SER A 291 67.60 62.85 -92.63
C SER A 291 67.64 61.77 -91.54
N MET A 292 68.85 61.31 -91.16
CA MET A 292 69.04 60.35 -90.08
C MET A 292 68.69 60.92 -88.70
N LEU A 293 69.07 62.17 -88.42
CA LEU A 293 68.73 62.84 -87.16
C LEU A 293 67.22 63.09 -87.07
N LEU A 294 66.58 63.52 -88.16
CA LEU A 294 65.14 63.73 -88.21
C LEU A 294 64.37 62.42 -88.04
N LYS A 295 64.83 61.32 -88.66
CA LYS A 295 64.25 59.99 -88.47
C LYS A 295 64.35 59.51 -87.02
N LYS A 296 65.52 59.66 -86.39
CA LYS A 296 65.70 59.33 -84.96
C LYS A 296 64.85 60.20 -84.04
N LEU A 297 64.67 61.47 -84.37
CA LEU A 297 63.79 62.37 -83.63
C LEU A 297 62.33 61.92 -83.74
N ASN A 298 61.87 61.53 -84.93
CA ASN A 298 60.51 61.02 -85.14
C ASN A 298 60.28 59.66 -84.47
N GLU A 299 61.26 58.76 -84.49
CA GLU A 299 61.20 57.48 -83.75
C GLU A 299 61.08 57.72 -82.23
N LYS A 300 61.88 58.64 -81.69
CA LYS A 300 61.82 59.01 -80.26
C LYS A 300 60.53 59.74 -79.89
N GLN A 301 59.96 60.51 -80.80
CA GLN A 301 58.64 61.13 -80.62
C GLN A 301 57.54 60.06 -80.55
N ALA A 302 57.58 59.03 -81.39
CA ALA A 302 56.64 57.92 -81.33
C ALA A 302 56.80 57.08 -80.05
N GLU A 303 58.03 56.86 -79.57
CA GLU A 303 58.29 56.24 -78.26
C GLU A 303 57.70 57.07 -77.11
N LEU A 304 57.85 58.39 -77.15
CA LEU A 304 57.28 59.31 -76.16
C LEU A 304 55.74 59.25 -76.15
N ASP A 305 55.11 59.26 -77.31
CA ASP A 305 53.64 59.21 -77.43
C ASP A 305 53.07 57.88 -76.91
N LYS A 306 53.78 56.77 -77.13
CA LYS A 306 53.42 55.46 -76.57
C LYS A 306 53.53 55.46 -75.03
N LEU A 307 54.63 55.96 -74.47
CA LEU A 307 54.81 56.03 -73.02
C LEU A 307 53.78 56.93 -72.34
N LEU A 308 53.38 58.03 -72.98
CA LEU A 308 52.30 58.90 -72.50
C LEU A 308 50.94 58.20 -72.48
N LYS A 309 50.67 57.34 -73.46
CA LYS A 309 49.45 56.52 -73.49
C LYS A 309 49.44 55.49 -72.37
N ASP A 310 50.54 54.75 -72.18
CA ASP A 310 50.66 53.73 -71.12
C ASP A 310 50.53 54.35 -69.71
N LEU A 311 51.11 55.53 -69.49
CA LEU A 311 50.94 56.28 -68.23
C LEU A 311 49.49 56.70 -67.98
N LYS A 312 48.77 57.09 -69.02
CA LYS A 312 47.36 57.46 -68.91
C LYS A 312 46.49 56.26 -68.54
N GLU A 313 46.76 55.09 -69.11
CA GLU A 313 46.09 53.83 -68.78
C GLU A 313 46.39 53.37 -67.35
N SER A 314 47.65 53.42 -66.92
CA SER A 314 48.05 53.11 -65.54
C SER A 314 47.38 54.04 -64.53
N ARG A 315 47.34 55.35 -64.82
CA ARG A 315 46.66 56.34 -63.97
C ARG A 315 45.15 56.07 -63.83
N ASN A 316 44.49 55.60 -64.88
CA ASN A 316 43.09 55.22 -64.81
C ASN A 316 42.89 53.97 -63.94
N LYS A 317 43.76 52.97 -64.05
CA LYS A 317 43.74 51.76 -63.22
C LYS A 317 43.95 52.07 -61.73
N VAL A 318 44.86 53.01 -61.40
CA VAL A 318 45.06 53.49 -60.03
C VAL A 318 43.80 54.17 -59.49
N LYS A 319 43.09 54.96 -60.29
CA LYS A 319 41.82 55.59 -59.86
C LYS A 319 40.76 54.55 -59.53
N GLU A 320 40.57 53.56 -60.39
CA GLU A 320 39.59 52.48 -60.19
C GLU A 320 39.88 51.67 -58.92
N LEU A 321 41.14 51.29 -58.70
CA LEU A 321 41.57 50.59 -57.49
C LEU A 321 41.40 51.44 -56.22
N ASN A 322 41.60 52.75 -56.32
CA ASN A 322 41.43 53.67 -55.20
C ASN A 322 39.95 53.93 -54.85
N GLU A 323 39.06 53.91 -55.85
CA GLU A 323 37.60 53.92 -55.63
C GLU A 323 37.14 52.67 -54.88
N ILE A 324 37.62 51.48 -55.28
CA ILE A 324 37.36 50.23 -54.56
C ILE A 324 37.84 50.35 -53.11
N LEU A 325 39.06 50.83 -52.88
CA LEU A 325 39.64 50.96 -51.54
C LEU A 325 38.90 51.96 -50.64
N ASN A 326 38.34 53.03 -51.23
CA ASN A 326 37.52 54.01 -50.51
C ASN A 326 36.15 53.46 -50.09
N VAL A 327 35.53 52.59 -50.90
CA VAL A 327 34.30 51.88 -50.49
C VAL A 327 34.57 51.00 -49.26
N TYR A 328 35.68 50.25 -49.28
CA TYR A 328 36.08 49.42 -48.13
C TYR A 328 36.39 50.20 -46.85
N LYS A 329 37.04 51.38 -46.95
CA LYS A 329 37.33 52.23 -45.78
C LYS A 329 36.05 52.76 -45.10
N ASN A 330 35.02 53.08 -45.89
CA ASN A 330 33.77 53.60 -45.35
C ASN A 330 32.95 52.50 -44.66
N ASP A 331 33.00 51.26 -45.15
CA ASP A 331 32.31 50.11 -44.52
C ASP A 331 32.99 49.60 -43.24
N THR A 332 34.30 49.82 -43.06
CA THR A 332 35.04 49.42 -41.83
C THR A 332 34.74 50.24 -40.57
N THR A 333 33.93 51.30 -40.64
CA THR A 333 33.49 52.05 -39.44
C THR A 333 32.23 51.46 -38.77
N LYS A 334 31.51 50.56 -39.45
CA LYS A 334 30.39 49.79 -38.88
C LYS A 334 30.78 48.62 -37.95
N PRO A 335 31.82 47.80 -38.22
CA PRO A 335 32.11 46.61 -37.42
C PRO A 335 32.55 46.92 -35.98
N GLU A 336 33.24 48.04 -35.70
CA GLU A 336 33.67 48.37 -34.31
C GLU A 336 32.50 48.63 -33.34
N VAL A 337 31.37 49.12 -33.85
CA VAL A 337 30.14 49.30 -33.06
C VAL A 337 29.43 47.96 -32.85
N GLN A 338 29.48 47.07 -33.84
CA GLN A 338 28.91 45.72 -33.74
C GLN A 338 29.72 44.81 -32.82
N THR A 339 31.07 44.84 -32.84
CA THR A 339 31.89 44.05 -31.90
C THR A 339 31.66 44.44 -30.45
N ARG A 340 31.58 45.74 -30.13
CA ARG A 340 31.26 46.19 -28.76
C ARG A 340 29.85 45.78 -28.31
N GLN A 341 28.88 45.75 -29.23
CA GLN A 341 27.52 45.32 -28.94
C GLN A 341 27.41 43.79 -28.76
N VAL A 342 28.19 43.02 -29.52
CA VAL A 342 28.31 41.56 -29.38
C VAL A 342 29.00 41.20 -28.06
N GLU A 343 30.07 41.88 -27.68
CA GLU A 343 30.76 41.67 -26.38
C GLU A 343 29.84 41.97 -25.19
N ALA A 344 29.07 43.07 -25.25
CA ALA A 344 28.09 43.39 -24.22
C ALA A 344 26.96 42.34 -24.11
N SER A 345 26.51 41.81 -25.25
CA SER A 345 25.47 40.77 -25.30
C SER A 345 25.99 39.42 -24.79
N GLN A 346 27.25 39.08 -25.08
CA GLN A 346 27.91 37.88 -24.56
C GLN A 346 28.12 37.96 -23.04
N LEU A 347 28.48 39.14 -22.52
CA LEU A 347 28.60 39.35 -21.07
C LEU A 347 27.24 39.21 -20.37
N SER A 348 26.17 39.76 -20.95
CA SER A 348 24.80 39.61 -20.43
C SER A 348 24.39 38.14 -20.37
N TYR A 349 24.58 37.41 -21.47
CA TYR A 349 24.23 35.99 -21.56
C TYR A 349 25.02 35.13 -20.56
N ALA A 350 26.32 35.39 -20.39
CA ALA A 350 27.15 34.69 -19.40
C ALA A 350 26.68 34.95 -17.96
N THR A 351 26.20 36.17 -17.68
CA THR A 351 25.67 36.52 -16.35
C THR A 351 24.35 35.81 -16.07
N ASP A 352 23.48 35.69 -17.06
CA ASP A 352 22.21 34.98 -16.94
C ASP A 352 22.43 33.47 -16.78
N LEU A 353 23.34 32.87 -17.54
CA LEU A 353 23.76 31.48 -17.38
C LEU A 353 24.24 31.17 -15.96
N LYS A 354 25.03 32.07 -15.37
CA LYS A 354 25.50 31.94 -13.99
C LYS A 354 24.35 31.98 -12.99
N ARG A 355 23.37 32.89 -13.17
CA ARG A 355 22.16 32.93 -12.33
C ARG A 355 21.31 31.67 -12.45
N TYR A 356 21.16 31.13 -13.67
CA TYR A 356 20.44 29.87 -13.87
C TYR A 356 21.16 28.69 -13.20
N SER A 357 22.48 28.62 -13.31
CA SER A 357 23.32 27.63 -12.60
C SER A 357 23.08 27.68 -11.09
N GLU A 358 23.21 28.86 -10.48
CA GLU A 358 23.00 29.06 -9.04
C GLU A 358 21.55 28.72 -8.62
N SER A 359 20.56 29.04 -9.46
CA SER A 359 19.16 28.67 -9.19
C SER A 359 18.91 27.17 -9.27
N ILE A 360 19.56 26.45 -10.21
CA ILE A 360 19.45 25.00 -10.34
C ILE A 360 20.09 24.30 -9.13
N GLU A 361 21.28 24.76 -8.71
CA GLU A 361 21.95 24.25 -7.51
C GLU A 361 21.07 24.44 -6.26
N ALA A 362 20.49 25.63 -6.07
CA ALA A 362 19.59 25.89 -4.94
C ALA A 362 18.34 24.98 -4.94
N VAL A 363 17.80 24.64 -6.12
CA VAL A 363 16.68 23.70 -6.25
C VAL A 363 17.14 22.28 -5.94
N ASN A 364 18.29 21.85 -6.44
CA ASN A 364 18.86 20.54 -6.14
C ASN A 364 19.15 20.36 -4.65
N ASP A 365 19.71 21.37 -3.97
CA ASP A 365 19.94 21.36 -2.53
C ASP A 365 18.64 21.23 -1.72
N ARG A 366 17.55 21.87 -2.18
CA ARG A 366 16.23 21.70 -1.57
C ARG A 366 15.68 20.30 -1.79
N LEU A 367 15.83 19.74 -2.98
CA LEU A 367 15.39 18.38 -3.30
C LEU A 367 16.19 17.34 -2.50
N HIS A 368 17.51 17.48 -2.39
CA HIS A 368 18.36 16.62 -1.57
C HIS A 368 17.96 16.67 -0.09
N ARG A 369 17.70 17.86 0.46
CA ARG A 369 17.19 17.99 1.83
C ARG A 369 15.84 17.31 2.03
N ARG A 370 14.90 17.47 1.08
CA ARG A 370 13.59 16.78 1.14
C ARG A 370 13.72 15.26 1.04
N LEU A 371 14.63 14.77 0.19
CA LEU A 371 14.91 13.34 0.06
C LEU A 371 15.51 12.77 1.35
N GLN A 372 16.47 13.46 1.96
CA GLN A 372 17.03 13.06 3.26
C GLN A 372 15.96 13.02 4.35
N GLU A 373 15.07 14.01 4.39
CA GLU A 373 13.98 14.03 5.36
C GLU A 373 12.97 12.89 5.13
N SER A 374 12.61 12.64 3.87
CA SER A 374 11.75 11.50 3.51
C SER A 374 12.40 10.15 3.91
N ASN A 375 13.72 10.02 3.76
CA ASN A 375 14.44 8.82 4.18
C ASN A 375 14.43 8.67 5.70
N ARG A 376 14.66 9.76 6.47
CA ARG A 376 14.54 9.73 7.93
C ARG A 376 13.15 9.29 8.39
N GLN A 377 12.11 9.83 7.76
CA GLN A 377 10.72 9.44 8.08
C GLN A 377 10.46 7.98 7.76
N ARG A 378 10.94 7.47 6.61
CA ARG A 378 10.86 6.06 6.26
C ARG A 378 11.56 5.18 7.29
N ASP A 379 12.77 5.56 7.70
CA ASP A 379 13.55 4.78 8.67
C ASP A 379 12.87 4.75 10.06
N SER A 380 12.27 5.87 10.49
CA SER A 380 11.43 5.90 11.70
C SER A 380 10.19 5.01 11.61
N VAL A 381 9.53 4.94 10.45
CA VAL A 381 8.40 4.01 10.24
C VAL A 381 8.85 2.56 10.28
N ILE A 382 10.02 2.25 9.71
CA ILE A 382 10.61 0.90 9.78
C ILE A 382 10.87 0.51 11.23
N GLU A 383 11.44 1.40 12.04
CA GLU A 383 11.71 1.15 13.46
C GLU A 383 10.42 0.84 14.23
N VAL A 384 9.35 1.64 14.05
CA VAL A 384 8.05 1.39 14.68
C VAL A 384 7.44 0.05 14.21
N ALA A 385 7.57 -0.28 12.92
CA ALA A 385 7.07 -1.54 12.38
C ALA A 385 7.84 -2.76 12.95
N GLU A 386 9.15 -2.64 13.14
CA GLU A 386 9.97 -3.66 13.79
C GLU A 386 9.61 -3.83 15.26
N GLU A 387 9.35 -2.74 15.98
CA GLU A 387 8.90 -2.79 17.37
C GLU A 387 7.55 -3.51 17.50
N LEU A 388 6.57 -3.17 16.64
CA LEU A 388 5.27 -3.84 16.58
C LEU A 388 5.40 -5.33 16.24
N ARG A 389 6.27 -5.68 15.30
CA ARG A 389 6.55 -7.08 14.94
C ARG A 389 7.13 -7.85 16.13
N ASN A 390 8.04 -7.25 16.88
CA ASN A 390 8.64 -7.88 18.06
C ASN A 390 7.61 -8.08 19.18
N ARG A 391 6.70 -7.11 19.41
CA ARG A 391 5.59 -7.27 20.36
C ARG A 391 4.65 -8.40 19.95
N LEU A 392 4.27 -8.45 18.67
CA LEU A 392 3.41 -9.53 18.14
C LEU A 392 4.06 -10.92 18.32
N LEU A 393 5.37 -11.02 18.09
CA LEU A 393 6.11 -12.27 18.32
C LEU A 393 6.12 -12.67 19.80
N ALA A 394 6.26 -11.71 20.71
CA ALA A 394 6.19 -11.96 22.15
C ALA A 394 4.80 -12.44 22.57
N GLU A 395 3.74 -11.78 22.12
CA GLU A 395 2.36 -12.21 22.36
C GLU A 395 2.07 -13.60 21.76
N SER A 396 2.59 -13.89 20.56
CA SER A 396 2.46 -15.22 19.95
C SER A 396 3.15 -16.30 20.79
N ARG A 397 4.29 -16.01 21.41
CA ARG A 397 4.96 -16.95 22.32
C ARG A 397 4.11 -17.22 23.56
N GLN A 398 3.62 -16.17 24.21
CA GLN A 398 2.72 -16.30 25.37
C GLN A 398 1.47 -17.12 25.04
N LEU A 399 0.88 -16.91 23.86
CA LEU A 399 -0.27 -17.68 23.41
C LEU A 399 0.06 -19.16 23.15
N THR A 400 1.30 -19.46 22.77
CA THR A 400 1.78 -20.83 22.59
C THR A 400 2.01 -21.51 23.95
N GLU A 401 2.58 -20.80 24.92
CA GLU A 401 2.74 -21.25 26.30
C GLU A 401 1.36 -21.57 26.93
N LEU A 402 0.40 -20.66 26.82
CA LEU A 402 -0.97 -20.88 27.31
C LEU A 402 -1.67 -22.08 26.65
N ARG A 403 -1.40 -22.34 25.36
CA ARG A 403 -1.93 -23.52 24.67
C ARG A 403 -1.30 -24.81 25.20
N GLN A 404 -0.03 -24.76 25.56
CA GLN A 404 0.66 -25.91 26.13
C GLN A 404 0.16 -26.20 27.55
N GLU A 405 0.02 -25.18 28.40
CA GLU A 405 -0.60 -25.31 29.72
C GLU A 405 -2.02 -25.89 29.63
N TYR A 406 -2.82 -25.41 28.66
CA TYR A 406 -4.16 -25.95 28.44
C TYR A 406 -4.14 -27.44 28.04
N ALA A 407 -3.19 -27.85 27.20
CA ALA A 407 -3.06 -29.25 26.79
C ALA A 407 -2.63 -30.15 27.97
N GLU A 408 -1.75 -29.66 28.84
CA GLU A 408 -1.34 -30.34 30.08
C GLU A 408 -2.52 -30.51 31.03
N LEU A 409 -3.27 -29.44 31.29
CA LEU A 409 -4.49 -29.50 32.12
C LEU A 409 -5.56 -30.44 31.54
N GLN A 410 -5.68 -30.50 30.20
CA GLN A 410 -6.60 -31.42 29.54
C GLN A 410 -6.16 -32.88 29.73
N ALA A 411 -4.85 -33.16 29.69
CA ALA A 411 -4.31 -34.49 29.96
C ALA A 411 -4.50 -34.89 31.43
N ASP A 412 -4.30 -33.97 32.37
CA ASP A 412 -4.55 -34.19 33.79
C ASP A 412 -6.03 -34.50 34.07
N ASN A 413 -6.94 -33.75 33.46
CA ASN A 413 -8.38 -33.99 33.57
C ASN A 413 -8.78 -35.39 33.03
N ALA A 414 -8.19 -35.80 31.90
CA ALA A 414 -8.42 -37.14 31.35
C ALA A 414 -7.90 -38.24 32.29
N THR A 415 -6.75 -38.01 32.92
CA THR A 415 -6.15 -38.94 33.89
C THR A 415 -7.01 -39.07 35.15
N LEU A 416 -7.51 -37.95 35.68
CA LEU A 416 -8.44 -37.93 36.81
C LEU A 416 -9.74 -38.66 36.50
N ARG A 417 -10.31 -38.47 35.31
CA ARG A 417 -11.51 -39.21 34.87
C ARG A 417 -11.27 -40.71 34.79
N LEU A 418 -10.10 -41.15 34.33
CA LEU A 418 -9.73 -42.56 34.31
C LEU A 418 -9.56 -43.13 35.73
N ALA A 419 -9.01 -42.35 36.66
CA ALA A 419 -8.90 -42.73 38.07
C ALA A 419 -10.28 -42.87 38.72
N GLN A 420 -11.17 -41.88 38.54
CA GLN A 420 -12.55 -41.94 39.02
C GLN A 420 -13.32 -43.14 38.45
N ALA A 421 -13.17 -43.43 37.15
CA ALA A 421 -13.80 -44.59 36.54
C ALA A 421 -13.29 -45.92 37.14
N ARG A 422 -12.00 -46.01 37.46
CA ARG A 422 -11.42 -47.17 38.16
C ARG A 422 -11.97 -47.29 39.58
N ASP A 423 -12.05 -46.20 40.32
CA ASP A 423 -12.60 -46.21 41.68
C ASP A 423 -14.08 -46.59 41.69
N CYS A 424 -14.88 -46.07 40.76
CA CYS A 424 -16.27 -46.51 40.58
C CYS A 424 -16.38 -48.00 40.23
N SER A 425 -15.47 -48.53 39.40
CA SER A 425 -15.43 -49.96 39.09
C SER A 425 -15.02 -50.80 40.31
N HIS A 426 -14.09 -50.30 41.13
CA HIS A 426 -13.70 -50.95 42.37
C HIS A 426 -14.84 -50.97 43.39
N CYS A 427 -15.59 -49.87 43.53
CA CYS A 427 -16.80 -49.83 44.36
C CYS A 427 -17.85 -50.82 43.86
N ALA A 428 -18.12 -50.86 42.55
CA ALA A 428 -19.08 -51.82 41.99
C ALA A 428 -18.66 -53.29 42.20
N ILE A 429 -17.36 -53.59 42.12
CA ILE A 429 -16.82 -54.92 42.42
C ILE A 429 -16.93 -55.24 43.91
N PHE A 430 -16.66 -54.28 44.79
CA PHE A 430 -16.84 -54.44 46.24
C PHE A 430 -18.31 -54.64 46.62
N ASP A 431 -19.23 -53.86 46.05
CA ASP A 431 -20.67 -54.02 46.27
C ASP A 431 -21.17 -55.38 45.78
N PHE A 432 -20.67 -55.83 44.63
CA PHE A 432 -20.97 -57.18 44.11
C PHE A 432 -20.40 -58.28 44.99
N GLN A 433 -19.18 -58.12 45.53
CA GLN A 433 -18.59 -59.07 46.46
C GLN A 433 -19.31 -59.10 47.80
N ILE A 434 -19.74 -57.96 48.34
CA ILE A 434 -20.55 -57.86 49.57
C ILE A 434 -21.91 -58.54 49.32
N ALA A 435 -22.59 -58.24 48.23
CA ALA A 435 -23.85 -58.87 47.86
C ALA A 435 -23.72 -60.39 47.65
N SER A 436 -22.58 -60.87 47.13
CA SER A 436 -22.32 -62.30 46.90
C SER A 436 -21.87 -63.06 48.16
N SER A 437 -21.37 -62.36 49.19
CA SER A 437 -20.90 -62.96 50.45
C SER A 437 -21.91 -62.87 51.59
N LEU A 438 -23.01 -62.12 51.41
CA LEU A 438 -24.15 -62.11 52.31
C LEU A 438 -25.09 -63.26 51.96
N SER A 439 -25.27 -64.19 52.92
CA SER A 439 -26.29 -65.23 52.80
C SER A 439 -27.69 -64.61 53.01
N GLU A 440 -28.75 -65.18 52.42
CA GLU A 440 -30.15 -64.69 52.60
C GLU A 440 -30.54 -64.54 54.09
N SER A 441 -29.90 -65.31 54.97
CA SER A 441 -30.05 -65.26 56.43
C SER A 441 -29.52 -63.95 57.07
N ASP A 442 -28.52 -63.31 56.46
CA ASP A 442 -27.89 -62.08 56.99
C ASP A 442 -28.61 -60.82 56.49
N LEU A 443 -29.16 -60.84 55.27
CA LEU A 443 -30.08 -59.79 54.77
C LEU A 443 -31.37 -59.74 55.60
N GLN A 444 -31.90 -60.90 55.99
CA GLN A 444 -33.10 -60.99 56.82
C GLN A 444 -32.89 -60.48 58.26
N LYS A 445 -31.65 -60.57 58.79
CA LYS A 445 -31.29 -60.01 60.11
C LYS A 445 -31.09 -58.50 60.07
N MET A 446 -30.57 -57.94 58.97
CA MET A 446 -30.40 -56.50 58.81
C MET A 446 -31.75 -55.78 58.66
N GLU A 447 -32.70 -56.41 57.97
CA GLU A 447 -34.06 -55.91 57.82
C GLU A 447 -34.85 -55.99 59.16
N GLN A 448 -34.57 -57.01 59.99
CA GLN A 448 -35.13 -57.14 61.34
C GLN A 448 -34.50 -56.19 62.38
N SER A 449 -33.27 -55.69 62.19
CA SER A 449 -32.65 -54.72 63.11
C SER A 449 -33.09 -53.26 62.89
N SER A 450 -33.89 -52.98 61.86
CA SER A 450 -34.39 -51.62 61.54
C SER A 450 -35.75 -51.26 62.19
N GLN A 451 -36.31 -52.13 63.04
CA GLN A 451 -37.54 -51.84 63.77
C GLN A 451 -37.28 -51.11 65.11
N PRO A 452 -38.04 -50.05 65.47
CA PRO A 452 -37.83 -49.33 66.71
C PRO A 452 -38.27 -50.14 67.93
N ALA A 453 -37.37 -50.30 68.90
CA ALA A 453 -37.62 -50.93 70.19
C ALA A 453 -38.75 -50.24 70.96
N ARG A 454 -39.87 -50.95 71.17
CA ARG A 454 -40.94 -50.53 72.11
C ARG A 454 -40.44 -50.69 73.54
N LYS A 455 -40.52 -49.59 74.31
CA LYS A 455 -40.20 -49.54 75.74
C LYS A 455 -41.14 -50.46 76.54
N PHE A 456 -40.59 -51.53 77.09
CA PHE A 456 -41.16 -52.24 78.24
C PHE A 456 -40.98 -51.37 79.49
N LYS A 457 -42.06 -51.11 80.24
CA LYS A 457 -42.00 -50.63 81.63
C LYS A 457 -42.51 -51.74 82.54
N HIS A 458 -41.65 -52.23 83.43
CA HIS A 458 -42.06 -53.00 84.61
C HIS A 458 -41.78 -52.15 85.87
N TYR A 459 -42.76 -52.13 86.78
CA TYR A 459 -42.67 -51.61 88.14
C TYR A 459 -41.71 -52.46 89.01
N GLY A 460 -41.19 -51.84 90.07
CA GLY A 460 -40.06 -52.34 90.85
C GLY A 460 -40.29 -53.52 91.80
N ASN A 461 -39.15 -54.17 92.08
CA ASN A 461 -38.69 -54.87 93.29
C ASN A 461 -39.40 -56.13 93.82
N ARG A 462 -38.77 -57.31 93.59
CA ARG A 462 -38.11 -58.13 94.63
C ARG A 462 -37.45 -59.39 94.01
N GLY A 463 -36.20 -59.64 94.39
CA GLY A 463 -35.65 -61.00 94.51
C GLY A 463 -34.52 -61.41 93.55
N MET A 464 -33.29 -61.21 94.00
CA MET A 464 -32.12 -62.11 93.86
C MET A 464 -31.65 -62.62 92.46
N ARG A 465 -30.60 -61.95 91.93
CA ARG A 465 -29.27 -62.47 91.44
C ARG A 465 -29.18 -63.69 90.47
N PRO A 466 -28.05 -63.89 89.74
CA PRO A 466 -27.18 -63.02 88.89
C PRO A 466 -26.87 -63.62 87.48
N ALA A 467 -26.39 -62.81 86.51
CA ALA A 467 -25.36 -63.13 85.49
C ALA A 467 -25.25 -61.96 84.49
N MET A 468 -24.20 -61.14 84.55
CA MET A 468 -23.01 -61.16 83.67
C MET A 468 -23.28 -60.83 82.19
N GLN A 469 -22.56 -59.81 81.69
CA GLN A 469 -22.37 -59.32 80.29
C GLN A 469 -23.25 -58.14 79.82
N GLY A 470 -22.61 -56.98 79.56
CA GLY A 470 -23.24 -55.90 78.79
C GLY A 470 -22.49 -54.57 78.64
N GLU A 471 -21.53 -54.22 79.50
CA GLU A 471 -20.99 -52.83 79.54
C GLU A 471 -19.98 -52.48 78.44
N ASN A 472 -19.55 -53.44 77.61
CA ASN A 472 -18.58 -53.20 76.52
C ASN A 472 -19.23 -52.92 75.14
N SER A 473 -20.55 -53.11 74.99
CA SER A 473 -21.24 -52.98 73.69
C SER A 473 -21.49 -51.53 73.30
N ASP A 474 -21.97 -50.71 74.24
CA ASP A 474 -22.58 -49.42 73.91
C ASP A 474 -21.52 -48.32 73.74
N ALA A 475 -20.45 -48.35 74.53
CA ALA A 475 -19.30 -47.46 74.34
C ALA A 475 -18.56 -47.70 73.01
N GLN A 476 -18.61 -48.94 72.49
CA GLN A 476 -17.98 -49.31 71.22
C GLN A 476 -18.85 -48.88 70.02
N LYS A 477 -20.18 -48.96 70.16
CA LYS A 477 -21.15 -48.39 69.21
C LYS A 477 -21.05 -46.86 69.13
N ASP A 478 -20.91 -46.17 70.25
CA ASP A 478 -20.77 -44.71 70.26
C ASP A 478 -19.45 -44.20 69.65
N LYS A 479 -18.38 -45.00 69.73
CA LYS A 479 -17.12 -44.72 69.02
C LYS A 479 -17.27 -44.90 67.51
N THR A 480 -17.91 -45.99 67.07
CA THR A 480 -18.14 -46.26 65.65
C THR A 480 -19.09 -45.24 65.02
N ILE A 481 -20.14 -44.81 65.73
CA ILE A 481 -21.05 -43.76 65.26
C ILE A 481 -20.32 -42.42 65.10
N ARG A 482 -19.43 -42.05 66.04
CA ARG A 482 -18.63 -40.83 65.92
C ARG A 482 -17.66 -40.88 64.74
N GLU A 483 -17.01 -42.02 64.52
CA GLU A 483 -16.12 -42.22 63.37
C GLU A 483 -16.88 -42.12 62.05
N LEU A 484 -18.04 -42.77 61.94
CA LEU A 484 -18.88 -42.72 60.74
C LEU A 484 -19.41 -41.30 60.47
N ARG A 485 -19.77 -40.54 61.50
CA ARG A 485 -20.17 -39.13 61.34
C ARG A 485 -19.03 -38.27 60.83
N LYS A 486 -17.82 -38.49 61.36
CA LYS A 486 -16.62 -37.78 60.91
C LYS A 486 -16.29 -38.10 59.45
N GLN A 487 -16.36 -39.37 59.06
CA GLN A 487 -16.17 -39.79 57.66
C GLN A 487 -17.24 -39.20 56.73
N LEU A 488 -18.49 -39.10 57.20
CA LEU A 488 -19.57 -38.47 56.44
C LEU A 488 -19.31 -36.97 56.23
N GLU A 489 -18.88 -36.25 57.28
CA GLU A 489 -18.50 -34.83 57.18
C GLU A 489 -17.32 -34.64 56.22
N GLU A 490 -16.26 -35.46 56.33
CA GLU A 490 -15.11 -35.42 55.42
C GLU A 490 -15.55 -35.66 53.96
N LYS A 491 -16.42 -36.66 53.71
CA LYS A 491 -16.95 -36.93 52.36
C LYS A 491 -17.86 -35.83 51.83
N GLN A 492 -18.60 -35.14 52.71
CA GLN A 492 -19.42 -34.00 52.32
C GLN A 492 -18.55 -32.83 51.87
N MET A 493 -17.47 -32.54 52.61
CA MET A 493 -16.52 -31.49 52.23
C MET A 493 -15.78 -31.81 50.93
N ASP A 494 -15.39 -33.08 50.70
CA ASP A 494 -14.80 -33.52 49.43
C ASP A 494 -15.77 -33.30 48.26
N LEU A 495 -17.05 -33.62 48.45
CA LEU A 495 -18.09 -33.46 47.42
C LEU A 495 -18.33 -31.98 47.08
N ASP A 496 -18.41 -31.12 48.09
CA ASP A 496 -18.60 -29.68 47.90
C ASP A 496 -17.41 -29.05 47.16
N SER A 497 -16.18 -29.47 47.49
CA SER A 497 -14.97 -29.05 46.75
C SER A 497 -15.00 -29.51 45.29
N LEU A 498 -15.41 -30.75 45.04
CA LEU A 498 -15.48 -31.29 43.68
C LEU A 498 -16.54 -30.58 42.83
N LEU A 499 -17.68 -30.20 43.44
CA LEU A 499 -18.72 -29.42 42.77
C LEU A 499 -18.22 -28.03 42.39
N GLN A 500 -17.46 -27.38 43.28
CA GLN A 500 -16.83 -26.10 42.98
C GLN A 500 -15.86 -26.20 41.80
N ASP A 501 -14.96 -27.19 41.79
CA ASP A 501 -14.04 -27.44 40.68
C ASP A 501 -14.79 -27.71 39.36
N PHE A 502 -15.93 -28.39 39.44
CA PHE A 502 -16.76 -28.68 38.28
C PHE A 502 -17.39 -27.41 37.69
N ASP A 503 -17.86 -26.49 38.52
CA ASP A 503 -18.40 -25.20 38.08
C ASP A 503 -17.32 -24.30 37.48
N GLU A 504 -16.12 -24.26 38.07
CA GLU A 504 -14.96 -23.54 37.51
C GLU A 504 -14.53 -24.13 36.16
N THR A 505 -14.48 -25.47 36.06
CA THR A 505 -14.18 -26.16 34.80
C THR A 505 -15.27 -25.89 33.75
N ARG A 506 -16.53 -25.87 34.15
CA ARG A 506 -17.64 -25.55 33.23
C ARG A 506 -17.51 -24.11 32.72
N HIS A 507 -17.15 -23.16 33.58
CA HIS A 507 -16.98 -21.77 33.20
C HIS A 507 -15.81 -21.59 32.21
N THR A 508 -14.66 -22.23 32.46
CA THR A 508 -13.51 -22.19 31.54
C THR A 508 -13.83 -22.81 30.18
N VAL A 509 -14.56 -23.92 30.13
CA VAL A 509 -15.02 -24.53 28.87
C VAL A 509 -15.90 -23.56 28.07
N TYR A 510 -16.81 -22.83 28.73
CA TYR A 510 -17.63 -21.83 28.05
C TYR A 510 -16.78 -20.72 27.43
N GLN A 511 -15.81 -20.18 28.18
CA GLN A 511 -14.91 -19.14 27.66
C GLN A 511 -14.07 -19.63 26.47
N LEU A 512 -13.58 -20.87 26.53
CA LEU A 512 -12.82 -21.46 25.44
C LEU A 512 -13.68 -21.68 24.19
N ASN A 513 -14.93 -22.09 24.36
CA ASN A 513 -15.84 -22.27 23.23
C ASN A 513 -16.14 -20.95 22.51
N GLU A 514 -16.28 -19.85 23.24
CA GLU A 514 -16.41 -18.51 22.63
C GLU A 514 -15.15 -18.10 21.89
N LYS A 515 -13.95 -18.34 22.46
CA LYS A 515 -12.69 -18.10 21.74
C LYS A 515 -12.58 -18.93 20.47
N VAL A 516 -13.02 -20.19 20.48
CA VAL A 516 -13.05 -21.05 19.28
C VAL A 516 -13.96 -20.47 18.19
N LYS A 517 -15.14 -19.98 18.55
CA LYS A 517 -16.04 -19.30 17.60
C LYS A 517 -15.39 -18.06 17.00
N GLU A 518 -14.73 -17.25 17.82
CA GLU A 518 -14.03 -16.04 17.35
C GLU A 518 -12.89 -16.39 16.39
N TYR A 519 -12.06 -17.38 16.73
CA TYR A 519 -10.98 -17.83 15.85
C TYR A 519 -11.49 -18.38 14.53
N LYS A 520 -12.61 -19.12 14.55
CA LYS A 520 -13.25 -19.63 13.34
C LYS A 520 -13.73 -18.49 12.44
N SER A 521 -14.39 -17.48 13.01
CA SER A 521 -14.81 -16.27 12.30
C SER A 521 -13.62 -15.51 11.69
N ARG A 522 -12.53 -15.32 12.44
CA ARG A 522 -11.31 -14.68 11.93
C ARG A 522 -10.66 -15.50 10.80
N ALA A 523 -10.67 -16.82 10.89
CA ALA A 523 -10.14 -17.69 9.84
C ALA A 523 -10.94 -17.56 8.53
N GLU A 524 -12.27 -17.53 8.63
CA GLU A 524 -13.18 -17.31 7.48
C GLU A 524 -12.97 -15.93 6.85
N GLN A 525 -12.84 -14.87 7.66
CA GLN A 525 -12.52 -13.53 7.16
C GLN A 525 -11.17 -13.47 6.45
N ARG A 526 -10.14 -14.13 7.00
CA ARG A 526 -8.82 -14.22 6.37
C ARG A 526 -8.89 -14.97 5.03
N ALA A 527 -9.60 -16.11 4.98
CA ALA A 527 -9.78 -16.85 3.75
C ALA A 527 -10.48 -16.00 2.66
N ALA A 528 -11.50 -15.23 3.03
CA ALA A 528 -12.17 -14.31 2.13
C ALA A 528 -11.24 -13.18 1.63
N ALA A 529 -10.39 -12.64 2.51
CA ALA A 529 -9.39 -11.63 2.12
C ALA A 529 -8.35 -12.21 1.17
N THR A 530 -7.84 -13.41 1.43
CA THR A 530 -6.90 -14.12 0.55
C THR A 530 -7.51 -14.33 -0.84
N GLY A 531 -8.75 -14.81 -0.93
CA GLY A 531 -9.42 -14.99 -2.23
C GLY A 531 -9.61 -13.69 -3.02
N ARG A 532 -9.83 -12.55 -2.34
CA ARG A 532 -9.87 -11.23 -3.01
C ARG A 532 -8.50 -10.82 -3.53
N LEU A 533 -7.43 -11.08 -2.77
CA LEU A 533 -6.06 -10.79 -3.19
C LEU A 533 -5.63 -11.66 -4.37
N GLU A 534 -5.96 -12.95 -4.37
CA GLU A 534 -5.70 -13.86 -5.49
C GLU A 534 -6.41 -13.37 -6.77
N LYS A 535 -7.66 -12.92 -6.65
CA LYS A 535 -8.39 -12.36 -7.79
C LYS A 535 -7.72 -11.08 -8.33
N LEU A 536 -7.33 -10.17 -7.44
CA LEU A 536 -6.63 -8.93 -7.82
C LEU A 536 -5.28 -9.25 -8.50
N LEU A 537 -4.57 -10.26 -8.01
CA LEU A 537 -3.29 -10.69 -8.57
C LEU A 537 -3.46 -11.28 -9.97
N ALA A 538 -4.52 -12.06 -10.19
CA ALA A 538 -4.88 -12.55 -11.53
C ALA A 538 -5.25 -11.40 -12.48
N GLU A 539 -6.04 -10.42 -12.04
CA GLU A 539 -6.39 -9.23 -12.82
C GLU A 539 -5.13 -8.43 -13.21
N LYS A 540 -4.20 -8.24 -12.28
CA LYS A 540 -2.93 -7.54 -12.53
C LYS A 540 -2.00 -8.31 -13.47
N GLN A 541 -2.02 -9.64 -13.44
CA GLN A 541 -1.26 -10.45 -14.37
C GLN A 541 -1.77 -10.27 -15.80
N VAL A 542 -3.09 -10.27 -16.01
CA VAL A 542 -3.70 -10.04 -17.33
C VAL A 542 -3.37 -8.64 -17.86
N GLU A 543 -3.42 -7.62 -16.99
CA GLU A 543 -3.04 -6.25 -17.36
C GLU A 543 -1.56 -6.16 -17.77
N LEU A 544 -0.67 -6.85 -17.06
CA LEU A 544 0.75 -6.92 -17.40
C LEU A 544 0.97 -7.59 -18.76
N ASP A 545 0.30 -8.71 -19.02
CA ASP A 545 0.42 -9.45 -20.28
C ASP A 545 -0.03 -8.57 -21.47
N SER A 546 -1.13 -7.82 -21.31
CA SER A 546 -1.60 -6.86 -22.32
C SER A 546 -0.59 -5.74 -22.59
N VAL A 547 0.03 -5.17 -21.55
CA VAL A 547 1.05 -4.12 -21.71
C VAL A 547 2.31 -4.65 -22.41
N LEU A 548 2.68 -5.90 -22.14
CA LEU A 548 3.81 -6.54 -22.82
C LEU A 548 3.52 -6.75 -24.32
N GLU A 549 2.29 -7.10 -24.69
CA GLU A 549 1.85 -7.20 -26.08
C GLU A 549 1.92 -5.84 -26.79
N ASP A 550 1.41 -4.77 -26.18
CA ASP A 550 1.51 -3.39 -26.69
C ASP A 550 2.97 -2.94 -26.86
N PHE A 551 3.84 -3.34 -25.93
CA PHE A 551 5.27 -3.04 -25.99
C PHE A 551 5.95 -3.75 -27.16
N ASP A 552 5.64 -5.04 -27.38
CA ASP A 552 6.16 -5.80 -28.50
C ASP A 552 5.67 -5.23 -29.84
N GLU A 553 4.39 -4.83 -29.96
CA GLU A 553 3.85 -4.17 -31.15
C GLU A 553 4.57 -2.84 -31.42
N THR A 554 4.78 -2.03 -30.38
CA THR A 554 5.51 -0.77 -30.49
C THR A 554 6.96 -1.01 -30.92
N ARG A 555 7.62 -2.02 -30.36
CA ARG A 555 8.99 -2.40 -30.74
C ARG A 555 9.06 -2.81 -32.22
N HIS A 556 8.10 -3.60 -32.71
CA HIS A 556 8.02 -3.95 -34.13
C HIS A 556 7.86 -2.72 -35.03
N LYS A 557 6.98 -1.78 -34.65
CA LYS A 557 6.78 -0.53 -35.39
C LYS A 557 8.05 0.33 -35.45
N VAL A 558 8.82 0.38 -34.38
CA VAL A 558 10.12 1.07 -34.34
C VAL A 558 11.11 0.41 -35.32
N TYR A 559 11.19 -0.92 -35.34
CA TYR A 559 12.05 -1.62 -36.31
C TYR A 559 11.64 -1.32 -37.76
N GLU A 560 10.35 -1.36 -38.08
CA GLU A 560 9.86 -1.02 -39.42
C GLU A 560 10.19 0.43 -39.82
N LEU A 561 10.00 1.38 -38.91
CA LEU A 561 10.34 2.79 -39.16
C LEU A 561 11.85 2.97 -39.36
N ASN A 562 12.67 2.25 -38.61
CA ASN A 562 14.12 2.31 -38.74
C ASN A 562 14.59 1.78 -40.10
N GLU A 563 14.00 0.69 -40.61
CA GLU A 563 14.30 0.21 -41.97
C GLU A 563 13.84 1.21 -43.04
N LYS A 564 12.68 1.86 -42.86
CA LYS A 564 12.24 2.94 -43.75
C LYS A 564 13.21 4.12 -43.76
N ILE A 565 13.76 4.50 -42.60
CA ILE A 565 14.77 5.58 -42.50
C ILE A 565 16.02 5.20 -43.31
N LYS A 566 16.56 4.00 -43.12
CA LYS A 566 17.71 3.52 -43.91
C LYS A 566 17.44 3.55 -45.41
N ASP A 567 16.23 3.20 -45.83
CA ASP A 567 15.82 3.28 -47.24
C ASP A 567 15.71 4.72 -47.76
N TYR A 568 15.33 5.68 -46.91
CA TYR A 568 15.33 7.10 -47.28
C TYR A 568 16.75 7.66 -47.36
N GLU A 569 17.63 7.30 -46.44
CA GLU A 569 19.05 7.68 -46.47
C GLU A 569 19.73 7.17 -47.75
N ARG A 570 19.60 5.87 -48.05
CA ARG A 570 20.12 5.28 -49.31
C ARG A 570 19.59 6.00 -50.55
N ARG A 571 18.33 6.44 -50.55
CA ARG A 571 17.73 7.21 -51.65
C ARG A 571 18.27 8.64 -51.72
N SER A 572 18.56 9.27 -50.58
CA SER A 572 19.21 10.58 -50.54
C SER A 572 20.61 10.49 -51.12
N ASP A 573 21.43 9.55 -50.63
CA ASP A 573 22.82 9.37 -51.10
C ASP A 573 22.88 9.09 -52.60
N ARG A 574 21.95 8.29 -53.13
CA ARG A 574 21.83 8.05 -54.58
C ARG A 574 21.49 9.32 -55.34
N ARG A 575 20.60 10.18 -54.83
CA ARG A 575 20.25 11.45 -55.47
C ARG A 575 21.42 12.41 -55.45
N ASP A 576 22.12 12.52 -54.33
CA ASP A 576 23.27 13.42 -54.17
C ASP A 576 24.42 12.97 -55.09
N ASN A 577 24.67 11.67 -55.19
CA ASN A 577 25.65 11.12 -56.12
C ASN A 577 25.28 11.37 -57.60
N VAL A 578 24.00 11.20 -57.98
CA VAL A 578 23.56 11.48 -59.35
C VAL A 578 23.65 12.97 -59.68
N ALA A 579 23.31 13.84 -58.72
CA ALA A 579 23.42 15.29 -58.86
C ALA A 579 24.87 15.73 -59.06
N ASN A 580 25.79 15.23 -58.22
CA ASN A 580 27.21 15.56 -58.31
C ASN A 580 27.85 15.05 -59.61
N VAL A 581 27.60 13.79 -60.00
CA VAL A 581 28.16 13.22 -61.25
C VAL A 581 27.63 13.94 -62.49
N ARG A 582 26.35 14.34 -62.51
CA ARG A 582 25.81 15.12 -63.64
C ARG A 582 26.38 16.54 -63.66
N ALA A 583 26.43 17.21 -62.51
CA ALA A 583 26.98 18.56 -62.41
C ALA A 583 28.45 18.60 -62.85
N ASP A 584 29.29 17.69 -62.35
CA ASP A 584 30.71 17.62 -62.72
C ASP A 584 30.89 17.27 -64.20
N GLY A 585 30.09 16.33 -64.72
CA GLY A 585 30.12 15.96 -66.13
C GLY A 585 29.74 17.10 -67.07
N ASP A 586 28.72 17.88 -66.71
CA ASP A 586 28.27 19.02 -67.51
C ASP A 586 29.21 20.23 -67.37
N VAL A 587 29.77 20.47 -66.18
CA VAL A 587 30.84 21.46 -65.97
C VAL A 587 32.07 21.11 -66.81
N SER A 588 32.50 19.86 -66.81
CA SER A 588 33.65 19.41 -67.60
C SER A 588 33.44 19.59 -69.11
N LYS A 589 32.23 19.29 -69.61
CA LYS A 589 31.87 19.54 -71.02
C LYS A 589 31.87 21.02 -71.36
N LEU A 590 31.28 21.87 -70.52
CA LEU A 590 31.25 23.32 -70.72
C LEU A 590 32.66 23.90 -70.68
N GLN A 591 33.52 23.43 -69.78
CA GLN A 591 34.90 23.87 -69.67
C GLN A 591 35.73 23.45 -70.89
N THR A 592 35.46 22.27 -71.46
CA THR A 592 36.07 21.81 -72.73
C THR A 592 35.59 22.65 -73.92
N GLN A 593 34.31 23.03 -73.96
CA GLN A 593 33.80 23.92 -75.01
C GLN A 593 34.38 25.33 -74.89
N LEU A 594 34.53 25.84 -73.67
CA LEU A 594 35.12 27.15 -73.40
C LEU A 594 36.58 27.20 -73.86
N THR A 595 37.37 26.15 -73.58
CA THR A 595 38.76 26.05 -74.04
C THR A 595 38.87 26.02 -75.56
N LYS A 596 38.06 25.22 -76.26
CA LYS A 596 38.01 25.23 -77.72
C LYS A 596 37.66 26.60 -78.30
N LYS A 597 36.67 27.28 -77.69
CA LYS A 597 36.28 28.63 -78.11
C LYS A 597 37.38 29.65 -77.86
N GLN A 598 38.17 29.48 -76.81
CA GLN A 598 39.34 30.30 -76.54
C GLN A 598 40.41 30.08 -77.62
N GLU A 599 40.73 28.83 -77.96
CA GLU A 599 41.69 28.50 -79.02
C GLU A 599 41.26 29.06 -80.40
N GLU A 600 39.97 28.96 -80.73
CA GLU A 600 39.41 29.58 -81.94
C GLU A 600 39.56 31.10 -81.95
N LEU A 601 39.35 31.76 -80.80
CA LEU A 601 39.47 33.21 -80.65
C LEU A 601 40.93 33.66 -80.74
N ASP A 602 41.85 32.90 -80.16
CA ASP A 602 43.28 33.16 -80.25
C ASP A 602 43.77 33.03 -81.71
N GLY A 603 43.33 32.00 -82.44
CA GLY A 603 43.63 31.85 -83.87
C GLY A 603 43.08 32.99 -84.74
N LEU A 604 41.84 33.42 -84.50
CA LEU A 604 41.27 34.59 -85.18
C LEU A 604 42.02 35.89 -84.85
N THR A 605 42.58 35.99 -83.64
CA THR A 605 43.39 37.15 -83.23
C THR A 605 44.72 37.17 -83.98
N GLU A 606 45.36 36.01 -84.15
CA GLU A 606 46.58 35.86 -84.94
C GLU A 606 46.35 36.22 -86.42
N ASP A 607 45.26 35.72 -87.02
CA ASP A 607 44.85 36.06 -88.40
C ASP A 607 44.60 37.57 -88.56
N LEU A 608 43.97 38.20 -87.55
CA LEU A 608 43.71 39.63 -87.54
C LEU A 608 45.02 40.43 -87.49
N ASP A 609 45.96 40.02 -86.65
CA ASP A 609 47.26 40.67 -86.51
C ASP A 609 48.13 40.49 -87.76
N GLU A 610 48.09 39.32 -88.40
CA GLU A 610 48.75 39.10 -89.69
C GLU A 610 48.13 40.00 -90.78
N THR A 611 46.81 40.10 -90.80
CA THR A 611 46.08 40.98 -91.73
C THR A 611 46.43 42.46 -91.49
N ARG A 612 46.44 42.90 -90.23
CA ARG A 612 46.90 44.25 -89.85
C ARG A 612 48.32 44.50 -90.33
N HIS A 613 49.22 43.54 -90.13
CA HIS A 613 50.60 43.66 -90.58
C HIS A 613 50.72 43.80 -92.10
N LYS A 614 49.97 43.00 -92.87
CA LYS A 614 49.89 43.14 -94.34
C LYS A 614 49.34 44.50 -94.75
N VAL A 615 48.30 44.99 -94.09
CA VAL A 615 47.75 46.34 -94.33
C VAL A 615 48.80 47.40 -94.06
N TYR A 616 49.56 47.32 -92.96
CA TYR A 616 50.65 48.25 -92.68
C TYR A 616 51.72 48.24 -93.78
N GLN A 617 52.17 47.06 -94.23
CA GLN A 617 53.15 46.94 -95.31
C GLN A 617 52.64 47.51 -96.63
N LEU A 618 51.37 47.26 -96.97
CA LEU A 618 50.75 47.82 -98.18
C LEU A 618 50.63 49.34 -98.08
N ASN A 619 50.27 49.87 -96.90
CA ASN A 619 50.14 51.31 -96.69
C ASN A 619 51.49 52.04 -96.80
N GLU A 620 52.58 51.42 -96.35
CA GLU A 620 53.94 51.94 -96.58
C GLU A 620 54.32 51.90 -98.05
N LYS A 621 54.03 50.81 -98.78
CA LYS A 621 54.24 50.76 -100.23
C LYS A 621 53.46 51.83 -101.00
N VAL A 622 52.22 52.13 -100.59
CA VAL A 622 51.42 53.20 -101.21
C VAL A 622 52.08 54.56 -101.01
N LYS A 623 52.58 54.86 -99.80
CA LYS A 623 53.33 56.10 -99.55
C LYS A 623 54.60 56.20 -100.40
N ASP A 624 55.29 55.08 -100.63
CA ASP A 624 56.47 55.05 -101.51
C ASP A 624 56.15 55.34 -102.98
N TYR A 625 54.90 55.09 -103.43
CA TYR A 625 54.45 55.42 -104.79
C TYR A 625 53.87 56.84 -104.93
N GLU A 626 53.47 57.48 -103.83
CA GLU A 626 52.93 58.85 -103.80
C GLU A 626 54.01 59.94 -103.69
N ASN A 627 55.24 59.56 -103.35
CA ASN A 627 56.44 60.41 -103.42
C ASN A 627 57.20 60.17 -104.73
#